data_AF-A0A9E2APZ3-F1
#
_entry.id   AF-A0A9E2APZ3-F1
#
_cell.length_a   1.000
_cell.length_b   1.000
_cell.length_c   1.000
_cell.angle_alpha   90.00
_cell.angle_beta   90.00
_cell.angle_gamma   90.00
#
_symmetry.space_group_name_H-M   'P 1'
#
loop_
_entity.id
_entity.type
_entity.pdbx_description
1 polymer ?
#
loop_
_entity_poly.entity_id
_entity_poly.type
_entity_poly.pdbx_seq_one_letter_code
_entity_poly.pdbx_strand_id
1 'polypeptide(L)'
;MISTGPYQTTIAKEVSLNGVGLHTGKNVTINFKPAEAFNGYSFKRIDLEGEPIIEADVNYVTSTQRGTCLEKNGVIIQTCEHVLAALVGLEIDNVIIELDASEPPIMDGSSKFFIEALEKAGIVELKEKREEFIVKDVISYFDEESGSEITVIPSEEYQVTAMVDFGTKVLGTQNATLSHISDFKNEIANSRTFSFLHELEMLLENGLIKGGDLNNAIVYVDKELSPDTMKRLKKAFKKDNIAVKPNGILDNLTLHYPNEAARHKLLDVLGDLALIGMRIRGKVIANKPGHFVNTQFARKMSKIIKIEKRNKVPQIDLNKPPLMDINQIMDMLPHRQPFLLIDKIFELTKSHVIGTKNVTMNEPFFEGHFPGAPVMPGVLIVEAMAQTGGILVLSTVPDPENYLTFFMKIDKVKFKQKVVPGDTLIFNCDLITPIRRGICHMQGYAYANGKLCAEAELMAQITKVK
;
A
#
# COMPACT_ATOMS: atom_id res chain seq x y z
N MET A 1 4.20 7.85 -6.30
CA MET A 1 4.89 8.78 -5.39
C MET A 1 4.18 8.77 -4.06
N ILE A 2 4.93 8.73 -2.97
CA ILE A 2 4.39 8.76 -1.61
C ILE A 2 4.37 10.19 -1.12
N SER A 3 3.24 10.63 -0.58
CA SER A 3 3.07 11.97 0.00
C SER A 3 2.85 11.88 1.50
N THR A 4 3.26 12.92 2.21
CA THR A 4 2.90 13.11 3.62
C THR A 4 1.58 13.85 3.70
N GLY A 5 0.55 13.17 4.20
CA GLY A 5 -0.81 13.69 4.38
C GLY A 5 -1.06 14.26 5.79
N PRO A 6 -2.30 14.16 6.31
CA PRO A 6 -2.63 14.58 7.68
C PRO A 6 -1.86 13.77 8.73
N TYR A 7 -1.96 14.14 10.00
CA TYR A 7 -1.39 13.36 11.09
C TYR A 7 -2.00 11.95 11.14
N GLN A 8 -1.18 10.97 11.51
CA GLN A 8 -1.67 9.61 11.76
C GLN A 8 -2.63 9.61 12.94
N THR A 9 -3.58 8.68 12.94
CA THR A 9 -4.57 8.55 14.01
C THR A 9 -4.47 7.21 14.73
N THR A 10 -4.93 7.19 15.98
CA THR A 10 -5.20 5.98 16.76
C THR A 10 -6.45 6.20 17.61
N ILE A 11 -6.87 5.22 18.40
CA ILE A 11 -7.97 5.37 19.36
C ILE A 11 -7.46 5.92 20.70
N ALA A 12 -8.31 6.63 21.44
CA ALA A 12 -7.91 7.30 22.68
C ALA A 12 -7.83 6.34 23.88
N LYS A 13 -8.68 5.31 23.91
CA LYS A 13 -8.78 4.32 24.98
C LYS A 13 -9.14 2.95 24.41
N GLU A 14 -8.94 1.93 25.21
CA GLU A 14 -9.35 0.56 24.87
C GLU A 14 -10.87 0.42 24.76
N VAL A 15 -11.33 -0.41 23.82
CA VAL A 15 -12.73 -0.82 23.69
C VAL A 15 -12.84 -2.29 23.31
N SER A 16 -13.84 -2.97 23.87
CA SER A 16 -14.04 -4.41 23.70
C SER A 16 -15.41 -4.72 23.10
N LEU A 17 -15.47 -5.77 22.28
CA LEU A 17 -16.71 -6.41 21.84
C LEU A 17 -16.63 -7.91 22.09
N ASN A 18 -17.80 -8.52 22.33
CA ASN A 18 -17.93 -9.95 22.51
C ASN A 18 -18.90 -10.49 21.45
N GLY A 19 -18.60 -11.65 20.90
CA GLY A 19 -19.48 -12.32 19.95
C GLY A 19 -19.00 -13.72 19.61
N VAL A 20 -19.36 -14.17 18.42
CA VAL A 20 -19.05 -15.52 17.91
C VAL A 20 -18.39 -15.39 16.55
N GLY A 21 -17.34 -16.15 16.28
CA GLY A 21 -16.75 -16.25 14.94
C GLY A 21 -17.72 -16.92 13.95
N LEU A 22 -17.87 -16.38 12.74
CA LEU A 22 -18.81 -16.87 11.74
C LEU A 22 -18.57 -18.35 11.41
N HIS A 23 -17.34 -18.70 11.06
CA HIS A 23 -16.99 -20.02 10.56
C HIS A 23 -16.65 -20.98 11.70
N THR A 24 -15.86 -20.52 12.66
CA THR A 24 -15.38 -21.34 13.78
C THR A 24 -16.49 -21.63 14.80
N GLY A 25 -17.48 -20.73 14.94
CA GLY A 25 -18.53 -20.82 15.95
C GLY A 25 -18.03 -20.68 17.39
N LYS A 26 -16.78 -20.24 17.58
CA LYS A 26 -16.20 -20.03 18.92
C LYS A 26 -16.62 -18.66 19.44
N ASN A 27 -16.88 -18.58 20.73
CA ASN A 27 -16.99 -17.28 21.41
C ASN A 27 -15.63 -16.59 21.34
N VAL A 28 -15.67 -15.28 21.10
CA VAL A 28 -14.48 -14.45 20.98
C VAL A 28 -14.73 -13.07 21.58
N THR A 29 -13.73 -12.61 22.32
CA THR A 29 -13.56 -11.25 22.77
C THR A 29 -12.54 -10.57 21.86
N ILE A 30 -12.94 -9.45 21.25
CA ILE A 30 -12.03 -8.58 20.50
C ILE A 30 -11.80 -7.30 21.30
N ASN A 31 -10.54 -6.94 21.55
CA ASN A 31 -10.17 -5.67 22.17
C ASN A 31 -9.38 -4.82 21.17
N PHE A 32 -9.80 -3.58 20.99
CA PHE A 32 -9.05 -2.58 20.23
C PHE A 32 -8.26 -1.73 21.21
N LYS A 33 -6.94 -1.64 21.03
CA LYS A 33 -6.03 -0.85 21.85
C LYS A 33 -5.34 0.25 21.04
N PRO A 34 -5.10 1.44 21.66
CA PRO A 34 -4.25 2.46 21.07
C PRO A 34 -2.89 1.90 20.67
N ALA A 35 -2.30 2.43 19.61
CA ALA A 35 -0.98 2.02 19.15
C ALA A 35 -0.14 3.25 18.77
N GLU A 36 1.18 3.08 18.84
CA GLU A 36 2.13 4.12 18.45
C GLU A 36 2.10 4.37 16.94
N ALA A 37 2.67 5.50 16.52
CA ALA A 37 2.78 5.83 15.10
C ALA A 37 3.56 4.75 14.34
N PHE A 38 3.15 4.49 13.09
CA PHE A 38 3.72 3.47 12.21
C PHE A 38 3.52 2.01 12.66
N ASN A 39 2.73 1.75 13.71
CA ASN A 39 2.32 0.40 14.05
C ASN A 39 1.43 -0.22 12.96
N GLY A 40 0.60 0.59 12.31
CA GLY A 40 -0.45 0.09 11.41
C GLY A 40 -1.49 -0.72 12.16
N TYR A 41 -2.08 -1.71 11.49
CA TYR A 41 -2.99 -2.69 12.11
C TYR A 41 -2.23 -3.95 12.46
N SER A 42 -2.32 -4.39 13.71
CA SER A 42 -1.68 -5.61 14.18
C SER A 42 -2.65 -6.43 15.02
N PHE A 43 -2.82 -7.70 14.70
CA PHE A 43 -3.61 -8.64 15.48
C PHE A 43 -2.71 -9.33 16.50
N LYS A 44 -3.21 -9.48 17.73
CA LYS A 44 -2.50 -10.13 18.84
C LYS A 44 -3.36 -11.24 19.42
N ARG A 45 -2.87 -12.48 19.40
CA ARG A 45 -3.61 -13.65 19.91
C ARG A 45 -3.30 -13.88 21.39
N ILE A 46 -4.15 -13.37 22.27
CA ILE A 46 -3.93 -13.39 23.72
C ILE A 46 -4.25 -14.76 24.36
N ASP A 47 -4.90 -15.65 23.63
CA ASP A 47 -5.16 -17.03 24.05
C ASP A 47 -3.98 -17.98 23.83
N LEU A 48 -2.93 -17.54 23.11
CA LEU A 48 -1.75 -18.34 22.81
C LEU A 48 -0.56 -17.92 23.69
N GLU A 49 0.31 -18.88 24.02
CA GLU A 49 1.54 -18.63 24.78
C GLU A 49 2.44 -17.61 24.05
N GLY A 50 2.94 -16.62 24.80
CA GLY A 50 3.76 -15.54 24.26
C GLY A 50 2.96 -14.44 23.55
N GLU A 51 1.63 -14.54 23.52
CA GLU A 51 0.70 -13.55 22.95
C GLU A 51 1.15 -13.01 21.58
N PRO A 52 1.34 -13.90 20.58
CA PRO A 52 2.00 -13.55 19.33
C PRO A 52 1.23 -12.50 18.53
N ILE A 53 1.98 -11.68 17.80
CA ILE A 53 1.48 -10.58 16.98
C ILE A 53 1.68 -10.89 15.49
N ILE A 54 0.63 -10.63 14.71
CA ILE A 54 0.62 -10.70 13.25
C ILE A 54 0.13 -9.37 12.68
N GLU A 55 0.95 -8.73 11.87
CA GLU A 55 0.62 -7.48 11.19
C GLU A 55 -0.44 -7.76 10.10
N ALA A 56 -1.36 -6.82 9.88
CA ALA A 56 -2.30 -6.89 8.77
C ALA A 56 -1.57 -6.58 7.45
N ASP A 57 -0.80 -7.54 6.96
CA ASP A 57 0.03 -7.44 5.76
C ASP A 57 -0.39 -8.54 4.77
N VAL A 58 -0.60 -8.14 3.52
CA VAL A 58 -1.02 -9.01 2.42
C VAL A 58 -0.05 -10.18 2.15
N ASN A 59 1.21 -10.06 2.59
CA ASN A 59 2.21 -11.12 2.50
C ASN A 59 1.91 -12.30 3.45
N TYR A 60 1.11 -12.09 4.49
CA TYR A 60 0.68 -13.14 5.41
C TYR A 60 -0.66 -13.78 5.00
N VAL A 61 -1.29 -13.32 3.92
CA VAL A 61 -2.54 -13.96 3.44
C VAL A 61 -2.23 -15.37 2.94
N THR A 62 -2.81 -16.40 3.55
CA THR A 62 -2.62 -17.81 3.14
C THR A 62 -3.85 -18.42 2.48
N SER A 63 -5.05 -17.95 2.85
CA SER A 63 -6.30 -18.41 2.27
C SER A 63 -7.27 -17.25 2.08
N THR A 64 -8.04 -17.34 0.99
CA THR A 64 -9.14 -16.43 0.67
C THR A 64 -10.47 -17.18 0.49
N GLN A 65 -10.50 -18.46 0.91
CA GLN A 65 -11.73 -19.25 0.86
C GLN A 65 -12.66 -18.79 1.98
N ARG A 66 -13.78 -18.16 1.60
CA ARG A 66 -14.87 -17.74 2.50
C ARG A 66 -14.52 -16.62 3.51
N GLY A 67 -13.41 -15.93 3.29
CA GLY A 67 -12.94 -14.77 4.04
C GLY A 67 -11.44 -14.58 3.84
N THR A 68 -10.87 -13.47 4.31
CA THR A 68 -9.42 -13.24 4.23
C THR A 68 -8.72 -13.76 5.48
N CYS A 69 -7.80 -14.72 5.30
CA CYS A 69 -7.08 -15.38 6.39
C CYS A 69 -5.59 -15.04 6.36
N LEU A 70 -5.08 -14.56 7.49
CA LEU A 70 -3.66 -14.27 7.72
C LEU A 70 -3.01 -15.39 8.53
N GLU A 71 -1.78 -15.75 8.18
CA GLU A 71 -0.96 -16.69 8.94
C GLU A 71 0.50 -16.24 9.02
N LYS A 72 1.06 -16.26 10.23
CA LYS A 72 2.47 -15.97 10.50
C LYS A 72 2.97 -16.90 11.59
N ASN A 73 4.00 -17.69 11.28
CA ASN A 73 4.61 -18.64 12.22
C ASN A 73 3.58 -19.60 12.89
N GLY A 74 2.58 -20.06 12.13
CA GLY A 74 1.52 -20.95 12.62
C GLY A 74 0.38 -20.27 13.40
N VAL A 75 0.43 -18.95 13.58
CA VAL A 75 -0.65 -18.16 14.19
C VAL A 75 -1.61 -17.71 13.10
N ILE A 76 -2.89 -18.06 13.24
CA ILE A 76 -3.92 -17.80 12.22
C ILE A 76 -4.93 -16.76 12.72
N ILE A 77 -5.26 -15.81 11.85
CA ILE A 77 -6.41 -14.89 11.95
C ILE A 77 -7.31 -15.12 10.74
N GLN A 78 -8.58 -15.42 10.96
CA GLN A 78 -9.59 -15.62 9.92
C GLN A 78 -10.51 -14.40 9.84
N THR A 79 -11.09 -14.14 8.66
CA THR A 79 -12.21 -13.20 8.48
C THR A 79 -11.93 -11.80 9.06
N CYS A 80 -10.77 -11.23 8.72
CA CYS A 80 -10.35 -9.92 9.23
C CYS A 80 -10.97 -8.72 8.49
N GLU A 81 -11.54 -8.94 7.31
CA GLU A 81 -11.98 -7.92 6.35
C GLU A 81 -12.94 -6.88 6.95
N HIS A 82 -13.95 -7.27 7.73
CA HIS A 82 -14.95 -6.32 8.26
C HIS A 82 -14.38 -5.43 9.37
N VAL A 83 -13.45 -5.97 10.15
CA VAL A 83 -12.72 -5.21 11.18
C VAL A 83 -11.80 -4.19 10.51
N LEU A 84 -11.05 -4.62 9.51
CA LEU A 84 -10.15 -3.74 8.75
C LEU A 84 -10.93 -2.66 8.00
N ALA A 85 -12.08 -3.00 7.42
CA ALA A 85 -12.94 -2.04 6.74
C ALA A 85 -13.47 -0.96 7.71
N ALA A 86 -13.82 -1.32 8.95
CA ALA A 86 -14.24 -0.37 9.96
C ALA A 86 -13.11 0.62 10.34
N LEU A 87 -11.89 0.10 10.52
CA LEU A 87 -10.71 0.93 10.85
C LEU A 87 -10.37 1.91 9.73
N VAL A 88 -10.40 1.44 8.48
CA VAL A 88 -10.16 2.28 7.29
C VAL A 88 -11.28 3.30 7.12
N GLY A 89 -12.53 2.90 7.31
CA GLY A 89 -13.71 3.76 7.19
C GLY A 89 -13.79 4.88 8.23
N LEU A 90 -13.16 4.71 9.40
CA LEU A 90 -12.97 5.76 10.41
C LEU A 90 -11.63 6.50 10.28
N GLU A 91 -10.88 6.22 9.21
CA GLU A 91 -9.56 6.77 8.98
C GLU A 91 -8.59 6.58 10.17
N ILE A 92 -8.72 5.47 10.89
CA ILE A 92 -7.82 5.10 11.98
C ILE A 92 -6.58 4.43 11.39
N ASP A 93 -5.37 4.91 11.70
CA ASP A 93 -4.14 4.40 11.09
C ASP A 93 -3.43 3.32 11.93
N ASN A 94 -3.48 3.44 13.26
CA ASN A 94 -2.71 2.59 14.16
C ASN A 94 -3.59 1.98 15.27
N VAL A 95 -3.72 0.65 15.31
CA VAL A 95 -4.45 -0.09 16.35
C VAL A 95 -3.85 -1.47 16.58
N ILE A 96 -3.78 -1.90 17.84
CA ILE A 96 -3.55 -3.30 18.21
C ILE A 96 -4.91 -3.96 18.46
N ILE A 97 -5.17 -5.07 17.77
CA ILE A 97 -6.43 -5.82 17.79
C ILE A 97 -6.17 -7.13 18.54
N GLU A 98 -6.52 -7.19 19.81
CA GLU A 98 -6.37 -8.41 20.61
C GLU A 98 -7.57 -9.33 20.41
N LEU A 99 -7.30 -10.63 20.28
CA LEU A 99 -8.30 -11.68 20.12
C LEU A 99 -7.96 -12.87 21.01
N ASP A 100 -8.94 -13.41 21.72
CA ASP A 100 -8.85 -14.66 22.47
C ASP A 100 -9.29 -15.90 21.65
N ALA A 101 -9.47 -15.73 20.34
CA ALA A 101 -9.74 -16.79 19.37
C ALA A 101 -9.14 -16.43 17.99
N SER A 102 -9.17 -17.39 17.04
CA SER A 102 -8.58 -17.23 15.71
C SER A 102 -9.43 -16.43 14.72
N GLU A 103 -10.64 -16.01 15.08
CA GLU A 103 -11.59 -15.35 14.19
C GLU A 103 -12.29 -14.23 14.96
N PRO A 104 -12.31 -12.98 14.47
CA PRO A 104 -13.11 -11.91 15.06
C PRO A 104 -14.60 -12.26 15.14
N PRO A 105 -15.36 -11.63 16.06
CA PRO A 105 -16.79 -11.89 16.14
C PRO A 105 -17.49 -11.36 14.88
N ILE A 106 -18.42 -12.13 14.32
CA ILE A 106 -19.14 -11.71 13.10
C ILE A 106 -20.13 -10.56 13.35
N MET A 107 -20.54 -10.36 14.61
CA MET A 107 -21.57 -9.40 14.99
C MET A 107 -22.88 -9.63 14.20
N ASP A 108 -23.33 -8.67 13.40
CA ASP A 108 -24.48 -8.81 12.48
C ASP A 108 -24.07 -9.10 11.02
N GLY A 109 -22.78 -9.36 10.78
CA GLY A 109 -22.21 -9.56 9.45
C GLY A 109 -21.83 -8.26 8.73
N SER A 110 -21.89 -7.11 9.40
CA SER A 110 -21.46 -5.81 8.86
C SER A 110 -20.35 -5.17 9.72
N SER A 111 -19.82 -4.03 9.29
CA SER A 111 -18.83 -3.27 10.06
C SER A 111 -19.45 -2.36 11.14
N LYS A 112 -20.79 -2.23 11.19
CA LYS A 112 -21.49 -1.24 12.01
C LYS A 112 -21.09 -1.29 13.49
N PHE A 113 -21.10 -2.47 14.09
CA PHE A 113 -20.79 -2.61 15.52
C PHE A 113 -19.33 -2.28 15.86
N PHE A 114 -18.40 -2.57 14.94
CA PHE A 114 -17.01 -2.15 15.09
C PHE A 114 -16.88 -0.63 15.02
N ILE A 115 -17.58 0.03 14.08
CA ILE A 115 -17.63 1.49 13.98
C ILE A 115 -18.13 2.10 15.31
N GLU A 116 -19.26 1.63 15.82
CA GLU A 116 -19.83 2.14 17.07
C GLU A 116 -18.90 1.97 18.27
N ALA A 117 -18.15 0.87 18.35
CA ALA A 117 -17.17 0.64 19.41
C ALA A 117 -15.98 1.60 19.29
N LEU A 118 -15.40 1.72 18.09
CA LEU A 118 -14.25 2.58 17.82
C LEU A 118 -14.58 4.07 18.01
N GLU A 119 -15.78 4.52 17.65
CA GLU A 119 -16.22 5.89 17.93
C GLU A 119 -16.35 6.15 19.44
N LYS A 120 -16.86 5.18 20.22
CA LYS A 120 -16.92 5.30 21.69
C LYS A 120 -15.54 5.33 22.33
N ALA A 121 -14.55 4.69 21.72
CA ALA A 121 -13.15 4.79 22.12
C ALA A 121 -12.58 6.21 21.88
N GLY A 122 -13.11 6.93 20.89
CA GLY A 122 -12.62 8.23 20.46
C GLY A 122 -11.35 8.11 19.62
N ILE A 123 -11.19 8.99 18.64
CA ILE A 123 -10.05 9.00 17.71
C ILE A 123 -9.15 10.19 18.07
N VAL A 124 -7.84 9.97 18.11
CA VAL A 124 -6.83 10.98 18.44
C VAL A 124 -5.74 11.02 17.37
N GLU A 125 -5.24 12.22 17.09
CA GLU A 125 -4.09 12.43 16.21
C GLU A 125 -2.77 12.17 16.95
N LEU A 126 -1.81 11.63 16.22
CA LEU A 126 -0.43 11.40 16.63
C LEU A 126 0.48 12.50 16.08
N LYS A 127 1.74 12.54 16.53
CA LYS A 127 2.71 13.56 16.08
C LYS A 127 3.24 13.34 14.67
N GLU A 128 3.16 12.10 14.19
CA GLU A 128 3.74 11.69 12.91
C GLU A 128 2.72 11.83 11.79
N LYS A 129 3.18 12.21 10.60
CA LYS A 129 2.31 12.35 9.43
C LYS A 129 2.02 10.98 8.80
N ARG A 130 0.82 10.85 8.22
CA ARG A 130 0.39 9.71 7.42
C ARG A 130 1.15 9.71 6.09
N GLU A 131 1.69 8.56 5.71
CA GLU A 131 2.16 8.33 4.35
C GLU A 131 1.03 7.77 3.50
N GLU A 132 0.88 8.30 2.29
CA GLU A 132 -0.14 7.87 1.34
C GLU A 132 0.49 7.63 -0.04
N PHE A 133 0.09 6.56 -0.70
CA PHE A 133 0.45 6.25 -2.08
C PHE A 133 -0.47 6.97 -3.05
N ILE A 134 0.06 7.93 -3.81
CA ILE A 134 -0.68 8.64 -4.85
C ILE A 134 -0.57 7.86 -6.16
N VAL A 135 -1.73 7.41 -6.66
CA VAL A 135 -1.85 6.70 -7.94
C VAL A 135 -1.66 7.70 -9.08
N LYS A 136 -0.63 7.49 -9.91
CA LYS A 136 -0.33 8.35 -11.08
C LYS A 136 -0.59 7.69 -12.41
N ASP A 137 -0.55 6.36 -12.44
CA ASP A 137 -0.80 5.54 -13.61
C ASP A 137 -1.91 4.52 -13.29
N VAL A 138 -2.59 4.06 -14.33
CA VAL A 138 -3.61 3.01 -14.18
C VAL A 138 -2.93 1.70 -13.79
N ILE A 139 -3.38 1.09 -12.70
CA ILE A 139 -2.88 -0.21 -12.23
C ILE A 139 -4.08 -1.15 -12.15
N SER A 140 -4.03 -2.25 -12.89
CA SER A 140 -5.10 -3.26 -12.93
C SER A 140 -4.61 -4.66 -12.57
N TYR A 141 -5.51 -5.50 -12.07
CA TYR A 141 -5.34 -6.95 -11.97
C TYR A 141 -6.61 -7.61 -12.50
N PHE A 142 -6.44 -8.54 -13.43
CA PHE A 142 -7.52 -9.30 -14.04
C PHE A 142 -7.29 -10.78 -13.78
N ASP A 143 -8.34 -11.47 -13.32
CA ASP A 143 -8.36 -12.92 -13.16
C ASP A 143 -9.12 -13.55 -14.33
N GLU A 144 -8.43 -14.28 -15.19
CA GLU A 144 -9.03 -14.88 -16.39
C GLU A 144 -10.04 -15.98 -16.06
N GLU A 145 -9.88 -16.67 -14.93
CA GLU A 145 -10.75 -17.77 -14.51
C GLU A 145 -12.12 -17.28 -14.03
N SER A 146 -12.15 -16.30 -13.12
CA SER A 146 -13.41 -15.75 -12.61
C SER A 146 -13.98 -14.60 -13.46
N GLY A 147 -13.16 -14.01 -14.34
CA GLY A 147 -13.49 -12.78 -15.06
C GLY A 147 -13.57 -11.54 -14.15
N SER A 148 -13.02 -11.63 -12.94
CA SER A 148 -12.99 -10.54 -11.97
C SER A 148 -11.83 -9.59 -12.25
N GLU A 149 -12.04 -8.31 -11.97
CA GLU A 149 -11.04 -7.27 -12.21
C GLU A 149 -11.03 -6.27 -11.08
N ILE A 150 -9.85 -5.79 -10.71
CA ILE A 150 -9.70 -4.59 -9.88
C ILE A 150 -8.72 -3.66 -10.57
N THR A 151 -9.16 -2.42 -10.77
CA THR A 151 -8.37 -1.36 -11.36
C THR A 151 -8.39 -0.15 -10.46
N VAL A 152 -7.22 0.44 -10.21
CA VAL A 152 -7.11 1.76 -9.59
C VAL A 152 -6.62 2.76 -10.63
N ILE A 153 -7.29 3.91 -10.69
CA ILE A 153 -6.95 5.03 -11.57
C ILE A 153 -6.60 6.27 -10.76
N PRO A 154 -5.82 7.21 -11.33
CA PRO A 154 -5.53 8.48 -10.68
C PRO A 154 -6.80 9.24 -10.29
N SER A 155 -6.83 9.74 -9.06
CA SER A 155 -7.90 10.59 -8.54
C SER A 155 -7.37 11.44 -7.39
N GLU A 156 -7.96 12.61 -7.17
CA GLU A 156 -7.60 13.52 -6.08
C GLU A 156 -8.04 12.99 -4.70
N GLU A 157 -8.96 12.03 -4.68
CA GLU A 157 -9.51 11.44 -3.46
C GLU A 157 -9.54 9.91 -3.52
N TYR A 158 -9.68 9.27 -2.36
CA TYR A 158 -9.90 7.83 -2.29
C TYR A 158 -11.37 7.50 -2.54
N GLN A 159 -11.63 6.80 -3.65
CA GLN A 159 -12.96 6.39 -4.08
C GLN A 159 -12.99 4.88 -4.31
N VAL A 160 -14.13 4.24 -4.05
CA VAL A 160 -14.32 2.82 -4.35
C VAL A 160 -15.65 2.62 -5.04
N THR A 161 -15.64 1.94 -6.19
CA THR A 161 -16.84 1.44 -6.85
C THR A 161 -16.75 -0.09 -6.93
N ALA A 162 -17.78 -0.78 -6.43
CA ALA A 162 -17.91 -2.22 -6.55
C ALA A 162 -19.10 -2.54 -7.47
N MET A 163 -18.84 -3.36 -8.50
CA MET A 163 -19.85 -3.89 -9.42
C MET A 163 -19.97 -5.38 -9.19
N VAL A 164 -21.19 -5.83 -8.93
CA VAL A 164 -21.51 -7.19 -8.55
C VAL A 164 -22.40 -7.80 -9.63
N ASP A 165 -21.97 -8.94 -10.16
CA ASP A 165 -22.74 -9.79 -11.06
C ASP A 165 -22.37 -11.25 -10.79
N PHE A 166 -23.30 -11.97 -10.15
CA PHE A 166 -23.17 -13.39 -9.83
C PHE A 166 -23.91 -14.30 -10.84
N GLY A 167 -24.43 -13.74 -11.95
CA GLY A 167 -25.14 -14.53 -12.96
C GLY A 167 -26.49 -15.10 -12.50
N THR A 168 -26.98 -14.74 -11.32
CA THR A 168 -28.27 -15.19 -10.78
C THR A 168 -29.35 -14.12 -10.97
N LYS A 169 -30.55 -14.54 -11.36
CA LYS A 169 -31.70 -13.63 -11.50
C LYS A 169 -32.16 -13.02 -10.18
N VAL A 170 -31.92 -13.73 -9.07
CA VAL A 170 -32.40 -13.34 -7.73
C VAL A 170 -31.68 -12.10 -7.21
N LEU A 171 -30.36 -12.01 -7.43
CA LEU A 171 -29.58 -10.85 -7.03
C LEU A 171 -29.50 -9.80 -8.14
N GLY A 172 -29.39 -10.27 -9.39
CA GLY A 172 -29.17 -9.43 -10.56
C GLY A 172 -27.81 -8.72 -10.52
N THR A 173 -27.62 -7.79 -11.44
CA THR A 173 -26.45 -6.90 -11.43
C THR A 173 -26.69 -5.72 -10.52
N GLN A 174 -25.74 -5.45 -9.63
CA GLN A 174 -25.80 -4.35 -8.68
C GLN A 174 -24.49 -3.57 -8.67
N ASN A 175 -24.52 -2.31 -8.27
CA ASN A 175 -23.33 -1.53 -8.00
C ASN A 175 -23.48 -0.70 -6.73
N ALA A 176 -22.35 -0.35 -6.13
CA ALA A 176 -22.23 0.59 -5.04
C ALA A 176 -21.00 1.46 -5.27
N THR A 177 -21.09 2.73 -4.89
CA THR A 177 -19.98 3.69 -4.98
C THR A 177 -19.84 4.39 -3.64
N LEU A 178 -18.60 4.52 -3.17
CA LEU A 178 -18.19 5.35 -2.05
C LEU A 178 -17.34 6.49 -2.63
N SER A 179 -17.88 7.70 -2.60
CA SER A 179 -17.24 8.90 -3.16
C SER A 179 -16.25 9.55 -2.19
N HIS A 180 -16.59 9.56 -0.90
CA HIS A 180 -15.71 10.06 0.15
C HIS A 180 -15.61 9.03 1.26
N ILE A 181 -14.42 8.85 1.84
CA ILE A 181 -14.22 7.89 2.93
C ILE A 181 -15.10 8.21 4.16
N SER A 182 -15.39 9.50 4.39
CA SER A 182 -16.28 9.98 5.45
C SER A 182 -17.71 9.42 5.37
N ASP A 183 -18.15 9.01 4.18
CA ASP A 183 -19.50 8.49 3.97
C ASP A 183 -19.61 7.01 4.35
N PHE A 184 -18.47 6.31 4.54
CA PHE A 184 -18.43 4.87 4.80
C PHE A 184 -19.34 4.46 5.95
N LYS A 185 -19.29 5.19 7.07
CA LYS A 185 -20.11 4.92 8.27
C LYS A 185 -21.60 4.91 7.95
N ASN A 186 -22.09 5.92 7.24
CA ASN A 186 -23.52 6.14 7.05
C ASN A 186 -24.08 5.32 5.87
N GLU A 187 -23.24 5.06 4.88
CA GLU A 187 -23.66 4.46 3.61
C GLU A 187 -23.29 2.99 3.48
N ILE A 188 -22.15 2.56 4.00
CA ILE A 188 -21.58 1.24 3.67
C ILE A 188 -21.53 0.34 4.90
N ALA A 189 -21.14 0.85 6.06
CA ALA A 189 -20.79 0.07 7.24
C ALA A 189 -21.92 -0.86 7.75
N ASN A 190 -23.19 -0.53 7.51
CA ASN A 190 -24.37 -1.31 7.90
C ASN A 190 -24.84 -2.32 6.82
N SER A 191 -23.97 -2.66 5.86
CA SER A 191 -24.26 -3.63 4.80
C SER A 191 -23.76 -5.01 5.21
N ARG A 192 -24.68 -5.95 5.44
CA ARG A 192 -24.34 -7.26 5.99
C ARG A 192 -23.86 -8.24 4.93
N THR A 193 -23.09 -9.21 5.39
CA THR A 193 -22.62 -10.31 4.56
C THR A 193 -23.77 -11.16 4.04
N PHE A 194 -23.50 -11.89 2.97
CA PHE A 194 -24.50 -12.70 2.31
C PHE A 194 -23.90 -13.98 1.74
N SER A 195 -24.76 -14.96 1.55
CA SER A 195 -24.43 -16.23 0.90
C SER A 195 -25.57 -16.63 -0.03
N PHE A 196 -25.24 -17.36 -1.09
CA PHE A 196 -26.27 -18.08 -1.84
C PHE A 196 -26.65 -19.37 -1.14
N LEU A 197 -27.87 -19.84 -1.39
CA LEU A 197 -28.41 -21.05 -0.76
C LEU A 197 -27.60 -22.29 -1.14
N HIS A 198 -27.15 -22.41 -2.41
CA HIS A 198 -26.33 -23.55 -2.84
C HIS A 198 -24.97 -23.61 -2.13
N GLU A 199 -24.38 -22.46 -1.81
CA GLU A 199 -23.12 -22.37 -1.08
C GLU A 199 -23.31 -22.74 0.39
N LEU A 200 -24.42 -22.29 0.99
CA LEU A 200 -24.74 -22.56 2.39
C LEU A 200 -24.83 -24.06 2.68
N GLU A 201 -25.41 -24.85 1.77
CA GLU A 201 -25.45 -26.31 1.91
C GLU A 201 -24.06 -26.93 1.94
N MET A 202 -23.20 -26.55 0.98
CA MET A 202 -21.82 -27.02 0.92
C MET A 202 -21.03 -26.64 2.18
N LEU A 203 -21.28 -25.45 2.73
CA LEU A 203 -20.64 -24.95 3.93
C LEU A 203 -21.07 -25.73 5.17
N LEU A 204 -22.36 -25.99 5.33
CA LEU A 204 -22.89 -26.81 6.42
C LEU A 204 -22.35 -28.26 6.35
N GLU A 205 -22.21 -28.83 5.16
CA GLU A 205 -21.68 -30.19 4.96
C GLU A 205 -20.19 -30.30 5.33
N ASN A 206 -19.41 -29.23 5.09
CA ASN A 206 -18.01 -29.16 5.50
C ASN A 206 -17.82 -28.67 6.95
N GLY A 207 -18.90 -28.52 7.71
CA GLY A 207 -18.84 -28.07 9.10
C GLY A 207 -18.36 -26.63 9.26
N LEU A 208 -18.60 -25.76 8.29
CA LEU A 208 -18.36 -24.31 8.35
C LEU A 208 -19.64 -23.56 8.74
N ILE A 209 -19.54 -22.23 8.91
CA ILE A 209 -20.63 -21.35 9.35
C ILE A 209 -21.26 -21.81 10.69
N LYS A 210 -20.44 -22.31 11.62
CA LYS A 210 -20.93 -22.79 12.93
C LYS A 210 -21.48 -21.66 13.81
N GLY A 211 -21.04 -20.43 13.58
CA GLY A 211 -21.55 -19.21 14.21
C GLY A 211 -22.54 -18.44 13.36
N GLY A 212 -22.86 -18.91 12.15
CA GLY A 212 -23.92 -18.31 11.35
C GLY A 212 -25.26 -18.50 12.03
N ASP A 213 -25.96 -17.40 12.26
CA ASP A 213 -27.34 -17.38 12.71
C ASP A 213 -28.16 -16.62 11.68
N LEU A 214 -29.48 -16.72 11.76
CA LEU A 214 -30.40 -15.99 10.87
C LEU A 214 -30.14 -14.49 10.88
N ASN A 215 -29.55 -13.95 11.94
CA ASN A 215 -29.41 -12.52 12.15
C ASN A 215 -28.12 -11.91 11.57
N ASN A 216 -27.15 -12.73 11.13
CA ASN A 216 -25.82 -12.24 10.76
C ASN A 216 -25.43 -12.42 9.29
N ALA A 217 -26.29 -13.03 8.45
CA ALA A 217 -26.04 -13.12 7.01
C ALA A 217 -27.35 -13.14 6.21
N ILE A 218 -27.37 -12.43 5.08
CA ILE A 218 -28.48 -12.48 4.12
C ILE A 218 -28.34 -13.75 3.27
N VAL A 219 -29.42 -14.52 3.13
CA VAL A 219 -29.40 -15.74 2.30
C VAL A 219 -30.22 -15.53 1.04
N TYR A 220 -29.56 -15.51 -0.11
CA TYR A 220 -30.21 -15.44 -1.42
C TYR A 220 -30.58 -16.85 -1.91
N VAL A 221 -31.86 -17.03 -2.26
CA VAL A 221 -32.41 -18.30 -2.72
C VAL A 221 -32.34 -18.34 -4.24
N ASP A 222 -31.27 -18.93 -4.75
CA ASP A 222 -30.97 -19.02 -6.18
C ASP A 222 -31.25 -20.40 -6.79
N LYS A 223 -31.68 -21.35 -5.96
CA LYS A 223 -32.17 -22.67 -6.35
C LYS A 223 -33.43 -23.07 -5.58
N GLU A 224 -34.14 -24.07 -6.08
CA GLU A 224 -35.30 -24.60 -5.38
C GLU A 224 -34.91 -25.22 -4.02
N LEU A 225 -35.71 -24.92 -3.01
CA LEU A 225 -35.54 -25.47 -1.66
C LEU A 225 -36.12 -26.87 -1.58
N SER A 226 -35.25 -27.87 -1.43
CA SER A 226 -35.71 -29.23 -1.13
C SER A 226 -36.27 -29.32 0.31
N PRO A 227 -37.20 -30.24 0.61
CA PRO A 227 -37.69 -30.47 1.97
C PRO A 227 -36.57 -30.80 2.97
N ASP A 228 -35.54 -31.51 2.53
CA ASP A 228 -34.37 -31.85 3.34
C ASP A 228 -33.50 -30.63 3.65
N THR A 229 -33.27 -29.77 2.65
CA THR A 229 -32.58 -28.48 2.82
C THR A 229 -33.34 -27.64 3.84
N MET A 230 -34.66 -27.53 3.73
CA MET A 230 -35.49 -26.79 4.68
C MET A 230 -35.35 -27.30 6.12
N LYS A 231 -35.31 -28.63 6.31
CA LYS A 231 -35.10 -29.23 7.64
C LYS A 231 -33.71 -28.91 8.21
N ARG A 232 -32.67 -28.95 7.37
CA ARG A 232 -31.29 -28.59 7.76
C ARG A 232 -31.18 -27.12 8.13
N LEU A 233 -31.75 -26.23 7.31
CA LEU A 233 -31.77 -24.79 7.57
C LEU A 233 -32.51 -24.49 8.88
N LYS A 234 -33.70 -25.05 9.11
CA LYS A 234 -34.45 -24.89 10.38
C LYS A 234 -33.61 -25.27 11.60
N LYS A 235 -32.84 -26.36 11.51
CA LYS A 235 -31.93 -26.81 12.57
C LYS A 235 -30.74 -25.87 12.75
N ALA A 236 -30.06 -25.50 11.67
CA ALA A 236 -28.88 -24.61 11.71
C ALA A 236 -29.24 -23.23 12.30
N PHE A 237 -30.40 -22.72 11.89
CA PHE A 237 -30.91 -21.40 12.23
C PHE A 237 -31.84 -21.36 13.45
N LYS A 238 -32.04 -22.51 14.13
CA LYS A 238 -32.88 -22.62 15.34
C LYS A 238 -34.27 -21.98 15.20
N LYS A 239 -34.94 -22.18 14.04
CA LYS A 239 -36.31 -21.68 13.76
C LYS A 239 -37.26 -22.79 13.36
N ASP A 240 -38.51 -22.69 13.81
CA ASP A 240 -39.57 -23.63 13.47
C ASP A 240 -40.13 -23.41 12.05
N ASN A 241 -40.07 -22.18 11.55
CA ASN A 241 -40.53 -21.80 10.21
C ASN A 241 -39.53 -20.91 9.47
N ILE A 242 -39.36 -21.17 8.18
CA ILE A 242 -38.51 -20.42 7.24
C ILE A 242 -39.33 -20.28 5.96
N ALA A 243 -39.32 -19.10 5.36
CA ALA A 243 -39.99 -18.82 4.10
C ALA A 243 -39.08 -18.02 3.16
N VAL A 244 -39.36 -18.09 1.85
CA VAL A 244 -38.71 -17.23 0.85
C VAL A 244 -39.58 -16.01 0.63
N LYS A 245 -38.99 -14.82 0.77
CA LYS A 245 -39.67 -13.56 0.49
C LYS A 245 -39.80 -13.34 -1.03
N PRO A 246 -40.74 -12.49 -1.50
CA PRO A 246 -40.93 -12.23 -2.93
C PRO A 246 -39.68 -11.69 -3.67
N ASN A 247 -38.76 -11.06 -2.95
CA ASN A 247 -37.46 -10.61 -3.47
C ASN A 247 -36.38 -11.72 -3.47
N GLY A 248 -36.77 -12.96 -3.21
CA GLY A 248 -35.93 -14.16 -3.33
C GLY A 248 -34.86 -14.33 -2.25
N ILE A 249 -34.97 -13.63 -1.12
CA ILE A 249 -34.16 -13.91 0.08
C ILE A 249 -34.96 -14.75 1.08
N LEU A 250 -34.28 -15.45 1.98
CA LEU A 250 -34.94 -16.05 3.13
C LEU A 250 -35.55 -14.97 4.04
N ASP A 251 -36.60 -15.32 4.76
CA ASP A 251 -37.30 -14.44 5.70
C ASP A 251 -36.54 -14.23 7.02
N ASN A 252 -35.26 -14.59 7.04
CA ASN A 252 -34.36 -14.43 8.17
C ASN A 252 -34.07 -12.96 8.46
N LEU A 253 -33.92 -12.14 7.43
CA LEU A 253 -33.60 -10.72 7.52
C LEU A 253 -34.39 -9.89 6.51
N THR A 254 -34.48 -8.58 6.77
CA THR A 254 -34.94 -7.60 5.79
C THR A 254 -33.74 -6.77 5.36
N LEU A 255 -33.59 -6.54 4.06
CA LEU A 255 -32.51 -5.72 3.52
C LEU A 255 -32.58 -4.31 4.09
N HIS A 256 -31.44 -3.78 4.52
CA HIS A 256 -31.27 -2.38 4.88
C HIS A 256 -31.25 -1.49 3.63
N TYR A 257 -30.70 -2.01 2.53
CA TYR A 257 -30.59 -1.32 1.25
C TYR A 257 -30.98 -2.25 0.09
N PRO A 258 -31.62 -1.74 -0.98
CA PRO A 258 -31.91 -2.56 -2.16
C PRO A 258 -30.66 -3.19 -2.79
N ASN A 259 -29.51 -2.51 -2.72
CA ASN A 259 -28.21 -2.95 -3.23
C ASN A 259 -27.22 -3.38 -2.13
N GLU A 260 -27.71 -3.91 -1.00
CA GLU A 260 -26.90 -4.25 0.18
C GLU A 260 -25.74 -5.21 -0.15
N ALA A 261 -25.93 -6.16 -1.07
CA ALA A 261 -24.86 -7.06 -1.50
C ALA A 261 -23.69 -6.33 -2.19
N ALA A 262 -23.98 -5.36 -3.06
CA ALA A 262 -22.93 -4.54 -3.69
C ALA A 262 -22.22 -3.63 -2.67
N ARG A 263 -22.97 -3.05 -1.72
CA ARG A 263 -22.38 -2.26 -0.63
C ARG A 263 -21.50 -3.12 0.28
N HIS A 264 -21.91 -4.35 0.58
CA HIS A 264 -21.09 -5.30 1.34
C HIS A 264 -19.82 -5.69 0.58
N LYS A 265 -19.90 -5.92 -0.73
CA LYS A 265 -18.69 -6.18 -1.52
C LYS A 265 -17.74 -4.99 -1.61
N LEU A 266 -18.26 -3.76 -1.58
CA LEU A 266 -17.44 -2.56 -1.43
C LEU A 266 -16.73 -2.54 -0.07
N LEU A 267 -17.45 -2.88 1.01
CA LEU A 267 -16.90 -3.04 2.35
C LEU A 267 -15.76 -4.07 2.37
N ASP A 268 -15.97 -5.26 1.79
CA ASP A 268 -14.95 -6.31 1.66
C ASP A 268 -13.71 -5.80 0.91
N VAL A 269 -13.89 -5.13 -0.23
CA VAL A 269 -12.77 -4.53 -0.99
C VAL A 269 -11.98 -3.56 -0.13
N LEU A 270 -12.65 -2.68 0.60
CA LEU A 270 -12.00 -1.68 1.44
C LEU A 270 -11.22 -2.32 2.60
N GLY A 271 -11.75 -3.40 3.19
CA GLY A 271 -11.08 -4.20 4.21
C GLY A 271 -9.86 -4.97 3.68
N ASP A 272 -9.98 -5.63 2.52
CA ASP A 272 -8.89 -6.40 1.92
C ASP A 272 -7.74 -5.50 1.43
N LEU A 273 -8.06 -4.33 0.87
CA LEU A 273 -7.05 -3.34 0.45
C LEU A 273 -6.33 -2.70 1.63
N ALA A 274 -6.87 -2.79 2.85
CA ALA A 274 -6.17 -2.35 4.07
C ALA A 274 -4.85 -3.13 4.28
N LEU A 275 -4.79 -4.38 3.81
CA LEU A 275 -3.62 -5.26 3.90
C LEU A 275 -2.42 -4.80 3.06
N ILE A 276 -2.60 -3.77 2.23
CA ILE A 276 -1.49 -3.13 1.51
C ILE A 276 -0.49 -2.49 2.49
N GLY A 277 -0.95 -2.09 3.69
CA GLY A 277 -0.12 -1.47 4.73
C GLY A 277 0.16 0.01 4.49
N MET A 278 -0.54 0.65 3.54
CA MET A 278 -0.45 2.07 3.22
C MET A 278 -1.75 2.56 2.60
N ARG A 279 -2.19 3.79 2.91
CA ARG A 279 -3.35 4.42 2.28
C ARG A 279 -3.10 4.68 0.80
N ILE A 280 -4.15 4.60 0.00
CA ILE A 280 -4.11 4.87 -1.44
C ILE A 280 -4.95 6.10 -1.73
N ARG A 281 -4.40 7.04 -2.50
CA ARG A 281 -5.17 8.10 -3.15
C ARG A 281 -5.41 7.73 -4.61
N GLY A 282 -6.67 7.50 -4.95
CA GLY A 282 -7.07 7.03 -6.27
C GLY A 282 -8.47 6.45 -6.25
N LYS A 283 -9.03 6.20 -7.44
CA LYS A 283 -10.34 5.57 -7.58
C LYS A 283 -10.17 4.10 -7.89
N VAL A 284 -10.61 3.26 -6.96
CA VAL A 284 -10.70 1.80 -7.10
C VAL A 284 -12.01 1.44 -7.80
N ILE A 285 -11.93 0.66 -8.85
CA ILE A 285 -13.06 0.10 -9.60
C ILE A 285 -12.90 -1.42 -9.56
N ALA A 286 -13.81 -2.09 -8.86
CA ALA A 286 -13.78 -3.52 -8.66
C ALA A 286 -14.98 -4.18 -9.35
N ASN A 287 -14.72 -5.01 -10.34
CA ASN A 287 -15.72 -5.77 -11.08
C ASN A 287 -15.71 -7.23 -10.62
N LYS A 288 -16.86 -7.74 -10.19
CA LYS A 288 -17.02 -9.07 -9.59
C LYS A 288 -15.99 -9.31 -8.47
N PRO A 289 -15.85 -8.39 -7.49
CA PRO A 289 -14.82 -8.50 -6.46
C PRO A 289 -15.02 -9.72 -5.57
N GLY A 290 -13.90 -10.21 -5.05
CA GLY A 290 -13.83 -11.27 -4.05
C GLY A 290 -12.44 -11.31 -3.42
N HIS A 291 -12.33 -11.90 -2.24
CA HIS A 291 -11.11 -11.85 -1.42
C HIS A 291 -9.84 -12.29 -2.17
N PHE A 292 -9.93 -13.29 -3.05
CA PHE A 292 -8.81 -13.72 -3.88
C PHE A 292 -8.28 -12.58 -4.77
N VAL A 293 -9.15 -11.97 -5.57
CA VAL A 293 -8.79 -10.92 -6.53
C VAL A 293 -8.36 -9.65 -5.79
N ASN A 294 -9.07 -9.31 -4.70
CA ASN A 294 -8.75 -8.19 -3.81
C ASN A 294 -7.32 -8.32 -3.26
N THR A 295 -6.99 -9.48 -2.69
CA THR A 295 -5.67 -9.73 -2.10
C THR A 295 -4.56 -9.85 -3.15
N GLN A 296 -4.83 -10.41 -4.33
CA GLN A 296 -3.86 -10.45 -5.43
C GLN A 296 -3.55 -9.04 -5.95
N PHE A 297 -4.57 -8.19 -6.07
CA PHE A 297 -4.38 -6.77 -6.38
C PHE A 297 -3.61 -6.06 -5.25
N ALA A 298 -3.96 -6.29 -3.98
CA ALA A 298 -3.24 -5.73 -2.84
C ALA A 298 -1.76 -6.15 -2.81
N ARG A 299 -1.44 -7.41 -3.15
CA ARG A 299 -0.04 -7.89 -3.32
C ARG A 299 0.68 -7.13 -4.42
N LYS A 300 0.02 -6.92 -5.56
CA LYS A 300 0.58 -6.14 -6.67
C LYS A 300 0.89 -4.70 -6.24
N MET A 301 -0.07 -4.04 -5.57
CA MET A 301 0.09 -2.70 -5.03
C MET A 301 1.20 -2.61 -3.99
N SER A 302 1.25 -3.53 -3.02
CA SER A 302 2.29 -3.60 -1.99
C SER A 302 3.69 -3.71 -2.61
N LYS A 303 3.86 -4.51 -3.67
CA LYS A 303 5.12 -4.59 -4.43
C LYS A 303 5.48 -3.27 -5.11
N ILE A 304 4.53 -2.62 -5.77
CA ILE A 304 4.73 -1.31 -6.41
C ILE A 304 5.15 -0.27 -5.38
N ILE A 305 4.41 -0.15 -4.28
CA ILE A 305 4.69 0.77 -3.16
C ILE A 305 6.08 0.51 -2.58
N LYS A 306 6.44 -0.75 -2.36
CA LYS A 306 7.76 -1.13 -1.84
C LYS A 306 8.90 -0.75 -2.79
N ILE A 307 8.69 -0.90 -4.10
CA ILE A 307 9.66 -0.47 -5.12
C ILE A 307 9.78 1.06 -5.11
N GLU A 308 8.67 1.79 -5.05
CA GLU A 308 8.69 3.25 -4.98
C GLU A 308 9.32 3.78 -3.69
N LYS A 309 9.04 3.19 -2.53
CA LYS A 309 9.71 3.54 -1.26
C LYS A 309 11.22 3.41 -1.33
N ARG A 310 11.69 2.38 -2.06
CA ARG A 310 13.12 2.14 -2.27
C ARG A 310 13.71 3.10 -3.30
N ASN A 311 12.95 3.41 -4.35
CA ASN A 311 13.34 4.31 -5.42
C ASN A 311 13.02 5.76 -5.01
N LYS A 312 13.88 6.37 -4.18
CA LYS A 312 13.83 7.79 -3.82
C LYS A 312 14.31 8.68 -4.97
N VAL A 313 13.71 8.51 -6.15
CA VAL A 313 14.02 9.30 -7.34
C VAL A 313 13.66 10.76 -7.04
N PRO A 314 14.60 11.70 -7.14
CA PRO A 314 14.29 13.11 -7.02
C PRO A 314 13.24 13.53 -8.06
N GLN A 315 12.28 14.35 -7.64
CA GLN A 315 11.31 14.94 -8.54
C GLN A 315 11.86 16.29 -9.04
N ILE A 316 12.29 16.34 -10.29
CA ILE A 316 12.83 17.56 -10.91
C ILE A 316 11.80 18.10 -11.91
N ASP A 317 11.44 19.37 -11.78
CA ASP A 317 10.62 20.07 -12.76
C ASP A 317 11.50 20.62 -13.90
N LEU A 318 11.53 19.90 -15.03
CA LEU A 318 12.33 20.27 -16.19
C LEU A 318 11.82 21.52 -16.92
N ASN A 319 10.63 22.04 -16.58
CA ASN A 319 10.10 23.28 -17.15
C ASN A 319 10.57 24.52 -16.39
N LYS A 320 11.27 24.35 -15.27
CA LYS A 320 11.87 25.45 -14.51
C LYS A 320 13.35 25.63 -14.87
N PRO A 321 13.86 26.87 -14.86
CA PRO A 321 15.31 27.10 -14.93
C PRO A 321 16.04 26.33 -13.83
N PRO A 322 17.20 25.70 -14.13
CA PRO A 322 18.01 25.06 -13.10
C PRO A 322 18.56 26.10 -12.11
N LEU A 323 18.95 25.64 -10.92
CA LEU A 323 19.65 26.48 -9.94
C LEU A 323 21.03 26.91 -10.46
N MET A 324 21.75 25.99 -11.12
CA MET A 324 22.99 26.31 -11.83
C MET A 324 22.98 25.69 -13.23
N ASP A 325 23.35 26.50 -14.21
CA ASP A 325 23.66 26.04 -15.57
C ASP A 325 25.13 25.60 -15.71
N ILE A 326 25.49 25.14 -16.91
CA ILE A 326 26.83 24.63 -17.21
C ILE A 326 27.93 25.69 -17.02
N ASN A 327 27.66 26.97 -17.27
CA ASN A 327 28.66 28.03 -17.14
C ASN A 327 28.96 28.28 -15.67
N GLN A 328 27.91 28.38 -14.85
CA GLN A 328 28.05 28.53 -13.40
C GLN A 328 28.73 27.31 -12.76
N ILE A 329 28.48 26.10 -13.30
CA ILE A 329 29.21 24.89 -12.90
C ILE A 329 30.70 25.00 -13.25
N MET A 330 31.06 25.48 -14.44
CA MET A 330 32.45 25.65 -14.87
C MET A 330 33.20 26.73 -14.08
N ASP A 331 32.49 27.71 -13.52
CA ASP A 331 33.08 28.72 -12.64
C ASP A 331 33.47 28.12 -11.27
N MET A 332 32.76 27.08 -10.81
CA MET A 332 33.05 26.40 -9.54
C MET A 332 33.99 25.20 -9.69
N LEU A 333 33.75 24.33 -10.68
CA LEU A 333 34.56 23.13 -10.90
C LEU A 333 35.75 23.42 -11.82
N PRO A 334 36.93 22.83 -11.55
CA PRO A 334 38.08 22.93 -12.46
C PRO A 334 37.90 22.11 -13.75
N HIS A 335 36.94 21.18 -13.79
CA HIS A 335 36.70 20.28 -14.91
C HIS A 335 36.25 21.03 -16.17
N ARG A 336 36.70 20.58 -17.34
CA ARG A 336 36.33 21.11 -18.66
C ARG A 336 36.01 19.96 -19.61
N GLN A 337 35.29 20.26 -20.70
CA GLN A 337 35.01 19.27 -21.74
C GLN A 337 36.32 18.68 -22.29
N PRO A 338 36.38 17.35 -22.55
CA PRO A 338 35.28 16.37 -22.49
C PRO A 338 35.07 15.69 -21.12
N PHE A 339 35.72 16.15 -20.04
CA PHE A 339 35.69 15.50 -18.72
C PHE A 339 34.79 16.19 -17.67
N LEU A 340 34.12 17.28 -18.06
CA LEU A 340 33.02 17.84 -17.28
C LEU A 340 31.74 17.07 -17.64
N LEU A 341 31.27 16.26 -16.69
CA LEU A 341 30.22 15.27 -16.94
C LEU A 341 28.82 15.76 -16.55
N ILE A 342 28.71 16.75 -15.67
CA ILE A 342 27.42 17.28 -15.20
C ILE A 342 27.00 18.50 -16.02
N ASP A 343 25.70 18.61 -16.30
CA ASP A 343 25.14 19.66 -17.16
C ASP A 343 24.42 20.77 -16.37
N LYS A 344 23.72 20.39 -15.30
CA LYS A 344 22.85 21.28 -14.51
C LYS A 344 22.80 20.84 -13.05
N ILE A 345 22.58 21.80 -12.16
CA ILE A 345 22.20 21.58 -10.75
C ILE A 345 20.79 22.12 -10.54
N PHE A 346 19.92 21.33 -9.92
CA PHE A 346 18.52 21.69 -9.67
C PHE A 346 18.27 22.04 -8.21
N GLU A 347 18.93 21.36 -7.28
CA GLU A 347 18.83 21.63 -5.85
C GLU A 347 20.22 21.65 -5.23
N LEU A 348 20.44 22.59 -4.32
CA LEU A 348 21.66 22.68 -3.53
C LEU A 348 21.30 23.23 -2.15
N THR A 349 21.65 22.47 -1.12
CA THR A 349 21.51 22.86 0.29
C THR A 349 22.84 22.64 1.02
N LYS A 350 22.86 22.85 2.35
CA LYS A 350 24.06 22.59 3.17
C LYS A 350 24.46 21.11 3.25
N SER A 351 23.55 20.18 2.93
CA SER A 351 23.79 18.74 3.10
C SER A 351 23.36 17.88 1.92
N HIS A 352 22.82 18.48 0.87
CA HIS A 352 22.21 17.77 -0.25
C HIS A 352 22.39 18.52 -1.56
N VAL A 353 22.60 17.79 -2.65
CA VAL A 353 22.69 18.33 -4.02
C VAL A 353 22.06 17.38 -5.03
N ILE A 354 21.32 17.94 -5.99
CA ILE A 354 20.77 17.23 -7.15
C ILE A 354 21.32 17.83 -8.43
N GLY A 355 21.95 16.99 -9.25
CA GLY A 355 22.50 17.36 -10.56
C GLY A 355 22.10 16.39 -11.64
N THR A 356 22.34 16.76 -12.90
CA THR A 356 22.04 15.89 -14.05
C THR A 356 23.18 15.77 -15.04
N LYS A 357 23.21 14.65 -15.75
CA LYS A 357 24.00 14.42 -16.97
C LYS A 357 23.09 13.89 -18.07
N ASN A 358 23.13 14.50 -19.25
CA ASN A 358 22.55 13.98 -20.47
C ASN A 358 23.61 13.13 -21.17
N VAL A 359 23.24 11.90 -21.51
CA VAL A 359 24.14 10.93 -22.12
C VAL A 359 23.94 10.97 -23.62
N THR A 360 24.92 11.49 -24.36
CA THR A 360 24.82 11.61 -25.82
C THR A 360 25.69 10.58 -26.54
N MET A 361 25.23 10.10 -27.71
CA MET A 361 25.99 9.13 -28.52
C MET A 361 27.35 9.68 -28.96
N ASN A 362 27.49 11.01 -29.01
CA ASN A 362 28.72 11.69 -29.41
C ASN A 362 29.80 11.73 -28.32
N GLU A 363 29.56 11.15 -27.13
CA GLU A 363 30.60 11.11 -26.09
C GLU A 363 31.74 10.14 -26.48
N PRO A 364 33.00 10.55 -26.35
CA PRO A 364 34.14 9.86 -26.97
C PRO A 364 34.35 8.44 -26.43
N PHE A 365 33.90 8.15 -25.21
CA PHE A 365 34.02 6.81 -24.65
C PHE A 365 33.10 5.79 -25.34
N PHE A 366 32.02 6.20 -26.03
CA PHE A 366 31.17 5.26 -26.75
C PHE A 366 31.83 4.68 -28.00
N GLU A 367 32.83 5.37 -28.58
CA GLU A 367 33.60 4.88 -29.72
C GLU A 367 34.40 3.62 -29.37
N GLY A 368 34.94 3.56 -28.15
CA GLY A 368 35.87 2.51 -27.73
C GLY A 368 35.38 1.57 -26.64
N HIS A 369 34.36 1.92 -25.85
CA HIS A 369 33.95 1.09 -24.71
C HIS A 369 33.34 -0.25 -25.16
N PHE A 370 32.32 -0.21 -26.02
CA PHE A 370 31.71 -1.41 -26.64
C PHE A 370 31.11 -1.07 -28.03
N PRO A 371 31.89 -1.21 -29.12
CA PRO A 371 31.38 -0.95 -30.47
C PRO A 371 30.11 -1.75 -30.79
N GLY A 372 29.07 -1.07 -31.29
CA GLY A 372 27.77 -1.67 -31.61
C GLY A 372 26.83 -1.91 -30.41
N ALA A 373 27.28 -1.67 -29.18
CA ALA A 373 26.48 -1.81 -27.96
C ALA A 373 26.81 -0.68 -26.96
N PRO A 374 26.45 0.58 -27.27
CA PRO A 374 26.88 1.74 -26.48
C PRO A 374 26.31 1.68 -25.05
N VAL A 375 27.21 1.63 -24.07
CA VAL A 375 26.89 1.66 -22.63
C VAL A 375 27.84 2.64 -21.95
N MET A 376 27.34 3.53 -21.10
CA MET A 376 28.19 4.46 -20.36
C MET A 376 29.04 3.68 -19.33
N PRO A 377 30.38 3.84 -19.30
CA PRO A 377 31.22 3.20 -18.30
C PRO A 377 30.77 3.54 -16.87
N GLY A 378 30.61 2.53 -16.02
CA GLY A 378 30.16 2.71 -14.64
C GLY A 378 31.05 3.67 -13.83
N VAL A 379 32.36 3.65 -14.09
CA VAL A 379 33.31 4.57 -13.45
C VAL A 379 33.03 6.04 -13.80
N LEU A 380 32.52 6.34 -15.00
CA LEU A 380 32.13 7.70 -15.38
C LEU A 380 30.82 8.13 -14.72
N ILE A 381 29.94 7.19 -14.40
CA ILE A 381 28.74 7.48 -13.60
C ILE A 381 29.16 7.88 -12.17
N VAL A 382 30.13 7.16 -11.60
CA VAL A 382 30.70 7.49 -10.28
C VAL A 382 31.43 8.84 -10.31
N GLU A 383 32.20 9.13 -11.36
CA GLU A 383 32.86 10.44 -11.55
C GLU A 383 31.84 11.58 -11.67
N ALA A 384 30.78 11.42 -12.47
CA ALA A 384 29.72 12.43 -12.59
C ALA A 384 29.00 12.67 -11.26
N MET A 385 28.77 11.59 -10.49
CA MET A 385 28.24 11.67 -9.12
C MET A 385 29.19 12.42 -8.18
N ALA A 386 30.50 12.21 -8.34
CA ALA A 386 31.54 12.94 -7.61
C ALA A 386 31.57 14.42 -7.95
N GLN A 387 31.47 14.78 -9.24
CA GLN A 387 31.41 16.18 -9.68
C GLN A 387 30.16 16.86 -9.13
N THR A 388 29.02 16.16 -9.10
CA THR A 388 27.80 16.64 -8.45
C THR A 388 28.04 16.92 -6.96
N GLY A 389 28.64 15.98 -6.24
CA GLY A 389 29.01 16.17 -4.84
C GLY A 389 30.08 17.26 -4.61
N GLY A 390 30.98 17.44 -5.58
CA GLY A 390 32.00 18.48 -5.58
C GLY A 390 31.40 19.87 -5.54
N ILE A 391 30.31 20.13 -6.28
CA ILE A 391 29.56 21.39 -6.20
C ILE A 391 29.11 21.67 -4.76
N LEU A 392 28.58 20.66 -4.06
CA LEU A 392 28.14 20.83 -2.67
C LEU A 392 29.30 21.23 -1.77
N VAL A 393 30.43 20.54 -1.84
CA VAL A 393 31.58 20.85 -0.98
C VAL A 393 32.16 22.22 -1.29
N LEU A 394 32.32 22.53 -2.57
CA LEU A 394 32.87 23.81 -3.01
C LEU A 394 31.96 24.99 -2.69
N SER A 395 30.65 24.77 -2.60
CA SER A 395 29.71 25.81 -2.12
C SER A 395 29.95 26.24 -0.66
N THR A 396 30.76 25.48 0.10
CA THR A 396 31.08 25.81 1.49
C THR A 396 32.31 26.71 1.67
N VAL A 397 33.03 27.02 0.59
CA VAL A 397 34.20 27.90 0.59
C VAL A 397 33.92 29.18 -0.23
N PRO A 398 34.53 30.33 0.12
CA PRO A 398 34.24 31.59 -0.54
C PRO A 398 34.86 31.72 -1.93
N ASP A 399 35.92 30.96 -2.21
CA ASP A 399 36.72 31.03 -3.45
C ASP A 399 36.90 29.62 -4.09
N PRO A 400 35.79 28.96 -4.49
CA PRO A 400 35.78 27.55 -4.92
C PRO A 400 36.74 27.24 -6.08
N GLU A 401 36.97 28.20 -6.98
CA GLU A 401 37.86 28.09 -8.14
C GLU A 401 39.34 27.84 -7.78
N ASN A 402 39.71 28.10 -6.53
CA ASN A 402 41.06 27.89 -6.00
C ASN A 402 41.24 26.53 -5.31
N TYR A 403 40.23 25.65 -5.35
CA TYR A 403 40.28 24.32 -4.74
C TYR A 403 40.19 23.20 -5.77
N LEU A 404 40.89 22.11 -5.48
CA LEU A 404 40.71 20.83 -6.15
C LEU A 404 40.04 19.84 -5.19
N THR A 405 39.19 18.96 -5.72
CA THR A 405 38.55 17.89 -4.96
C THR A 405 39.18 16.56 -5.33
N PHE A 406 39.73 15.85 -4.35
CA PHE A 406 40.38 14.55 -4.55
C PHE A 406 39.63 13.44 -3.83
N PHE A 407 39.43 12.31 -4.50
CA PHE A 407 38.89 11.12 -3.86
C PHE A 407 39.84 10.59 -2.79
N MET A 408 39.29 10.31 -1.61
CA MET A 408 39.95 9.56 -0.54
C MET A 408 39.49 8.11 -0.52
N LYS A 409 38.19 7.88 -0.73
CA LYS A 409 37.58 6.56 -0.65
C LYS A 409 36.33 6.50 -1.51
N ILE A 410 36.12 5.37 -2.16
CA ILE A 410 34.87 5.01 -2.83
C ILE A 410 34.49 3.64 -2.25
N ASP A 411 33.28 3.52 -1.70
CA ASP A 411 32.80 2.30 -1.04
C ASP A 411 31.37 1.96 -1.46
N LYS A 412 30.95 0.71 -1.22
CA LYS A 412 29.59 0.20 -1.44
C LYS A 412 29.01 0.50 -2.83
N VAL A 413 29.87 0.57 -3.85
CA VAL A 413 29.44 0.85 -5.23
C VAL A 413 28.61 -0.30 -5.77
N LYS A 414 27.43 -0.02 -6.30
CA LYS A 414 26.64 -1.01 -7.05
C LYS A 414 26.12 -0.41 -8.34
N PHE A 415 26.26 -1.17 -9.43
CA PHE A 415 25.66 -0.89 -10.73
C PHE A 415 24.46 -1.82 -10.92
N LYS A 416 23.28 -1.25 -11.14
CA LYS A 416 22.00 -1.96 -11.15
C LYS A 416 21.36 -2.00 -12.54
N GLN A 417 21.51 -0.94 -13.34
CA GLN A 417 20.95 -0.82 -14.68
C GLN A 417 21.98 -0.25 -15.64
N LYS A 418 21.88 -0.63 -16.92
CA LYS A 418 22.68 -0.02 -18.00
C LYS A 418 22.20 1.41 -18.22
N VAL A 419 23.14 2.28 -18.59
CA VAL A 419 22.87 3.64 -19.03
C VAL A 419 23.36 3.75 -20.46
N VAL A 420 22.51 4.25 -21.35
CA VAL A 420 22.74 4.26 -22.80
C VAL A 420 22.56 5.68 -23.35
N PRO A 421 23.04 5.95 -24.58
CA PRO A 421 22.75 7.22 -25.25
C PRO A 421 21.25 7.54 -25.29
N GLY A 422 20.90 8.78 -25.00
CA GLY A 422 19.53 9.27 -24.89
C GLY A 422 19.00 9.32 -23.45
N ASP A 423 19.65 8.63 -22.50
CA ASP A 423 19.27 8.72 -21.08
C ASP A 423 19.67 10.08 -20.47
N THR A 424 18.84 10.57 -19.55
CA THR A 424 19.24 11.60 -18.58
C THR A 424 19.49 10.93 -17.24
N LEU A 425 20.72 11.01 -16.77
CA LEU A 425 21.10 10.66 -15.41
C LEU A 425 20.76 11.79 -14.45
N ILE A 426 20.05 11.44 -13.38
CA ILE A 426 19.78 12.30 -12.24
C ILE A 426 20.61 11.79 -11.07
N PHE A 427 21.47 12.64 -10.53
CA PHE A 427 22.27 12.36 -9.34
C PHE A 427 21.61 12.97 -8.11
N ASN A 428 21.46 12.18 -7.05
CA ASN A 428 21.04 12.60 -5.73
C ASN A 428 22.16 12.28 -4.75
N CYS A 429 22.66 13.30 -4.05
CA CYS A 429 23.90 13.25 -3.31
C CYS A 429 23.70 13.90 -1.93
N ASP A 430 23.69 13.08 -0.88
CA ASP A 430 23.45 13.49 0.51
C ASP A 430 24.70 13.31 1.39
N LEU A 431 25.00 14.26 2.27
CA LEU A 431 26.02 14.10 3.30
C LEU A 431 25.66 12.97 4.27
N ILE A 432 26.55 11.99 4.42
CA ILE A 432 26.46 10.98 5.49
C ILE A 432 26.91 11.57 6.82
N THR A 433 27.93 12.42 6.77
CA THR A 433 28.46 13.14 7.94
C THR A 433 28.71 14.60 7.59
N PRO A 434 28.61 15.53 8.56
CA PRO A 434 28.96 16.92 8.33
C PRO A 434 30.38 17.08 7.79
N ILE A 435 30.57 18.04 6.89
CA ILE A 435 31.89 18.35 6.32
C ILE A 435 32.82 18.82 7.44
N ARG A 436 34.01 18.22 7.54
CA ARG A 436 35.03 18.56 8.54
C ARG A 436 36.40 18.57 7.90
N ARG A 437 37.18 19.63 8.14
CA ARG A 437 38.56 19.78 7.61
C ARG A 437 38.64 19.60 6.08
N GLY A 438 37.62 20.09 5.37
CA GLY A 438 37.52 19.95 3.91
C GLY A 438 37.19 18.53 3.43
N ILE A 439 36.93 17.58 4.33
CA ILE A 439 36.53 16.21 3.97
C ILE A 439 35.01 16.16 3.88
N CYS A 440 34.54 15.67 2.74
CA CYS A 440 33.17 15.39 2.45
C CYS A 440 32.94 13.89 2.35
N HIS A 441 31.85 13.43 2.95
CA HIS A 441 31.48 12.04 2.96
C HIS A 441 29.99 11.91 2.64
N MET A 442 29.68 11.28 1.51
CA MET A 442 28.37 11.35 0.88
C MET A 442 27.86 9.99 0.44
N GLN A 443 26.55 9.82 0.49
CA GLN A 443 25.84 8.77 -0.19
C GLN A 443 25.29 9.36 -1.49
N GLY A 444 25.70 8.79 -2.62
CA GLY A 444 25.22 9.18 -3.94
C GLY A 444 24.37 8.08 -4.58
N TYR A 445 23.37 8.52 -5.34
CA TYR A 445 22.49 7.69 -6.16
C TYR A 445 22.38 8.30 -7.56
N ALA A 446 22.41 7.46 -8.58
CA ALA A 446 22.23 7.86 -9.97
C ALA A 446 21.00 7.14 -10.56
N TYR A 447 20.07 7.90 -11.12
CA TYR A 447 18.83 7.40 -11.69
C TYR A 447 18.74 7.71 -13.19
N ALA A 448 18.25 6.78 -14.00
CA ALA A 448 17.82 7.05 -15.37
C ALA A 448 16.41 6.53 -15.57
N ASN A 449 15.54 7.29 -16.23
CA ASN A 449 14.14 6.92 -16.50
C ASN A 449 13.38 6.42 -15.25
N GLY A 450 13.59 7.10 -14.11
CA GLY A 450 12.97 6.76 -12.83
C GLY A 450 13.49 5.48 -12.15
N LYS A 451 14.57 4.88 -12.65
CA LYS A 451 15.16 3.65 -12.11
C LYS A 451 16.55 3.92 -11.57
N LEU A 452 16.89 3.32 -10.43
CA LEU A 452 18.22 3.42 -9.84
C LEU A 452 19.24 2.65 -10.70
N CYS A 453 20.20 3.37 -11.27
CA CYS A 453 21.25 2.82 -12.13
C CYS A 453 22.54 2.54 -11.38
N ALA A 454 22.93 3.43 -10.45
CA ALA A 454 24.11 3.24 -9.61
C ALA A 454 23.94 3.85 -8.21
N GLU A 455 24.63 3.29 -7.21
CA GLU A 455 24.76 3.86 -5.86
C GLU A 455 26.21 3.76 -5.40
N ALA A 456 26.70 4.74 -4.62
CA ALA A 456 28.06 4.74 -4.08
C ALA A 456 28.17 5.59 -2.80
N GLU A 457 29.03 5.17 -1.88
CA GLU A 457 29.51 5.97 -0.75
C GLU A 457 30.84 6.63 -1.17
N LEU A 458 30.84 7.96 -1.26
CA LEU A 458 31.95 8.76 -1.79
C LEU A 458 32.56 9.60 -0.67
N MET A 459 33.88 9.48 -0.47
CA MET A 459 34.64 10.34 0.42
C MET A 459 35.70 11.09 -0.38
N ALA A 460 35.69 12.41 -0.30
CA ALA A 460 36.62 13.28 -1.00
C ALA A 460 37.10 14.42 -0.10
N GLN A 461 38.26 14.97 -0.41
CA GLN A 461 38.83 16.12 0.29
C GLN A 461 39.06 17.27 -0.67
N ILE A 462 38.61 18.47 -0.28
CA ILE A 462 39.00 19.71 -0.95
C ILE A 462 40.36 20.18 -0.46
N THR A 463 41.22 20.55 -1.41
CA THR A 463 42.57 21.07 -1.17
C THR A 463 42.73 22.38 -1.91
N LYS A 464 43.11 23.44 -1.19
CA LYS A 464 43.39 24.75 -1.80
C LYS A 464 44.70 24.66 -2.59
N VAL A 465 44.69 25.10 -3.84
CA VAL A 465 45.84 25.02 -4.76
C VAL A 465 46.31 26.37 -5.30
N LYS A 466 45.53 27.44 -5.08
CA LYS A 466 45.89 28.82 -5.45
C LYS A 466 45.70 29.76 -4.28
#